data_AF-A0A5N4W2S9-F1
#
_entry.id   AF-A0A5N4W2S9-F1
#
_cell.length_a   1.000
_cell.length_b   1.000
_cell.length_c   1.000
_cell.angle_alpha   90.00
_cell.angle_beta   90.00
_cell.angle_gamma   90.00
#
_symmetry.space_group_name_H-M   'P 1'
#
loop_
_entity.id
_entity.type
_entity.pdbx_description
1 polymer ?
#
loop_
_entity_poly.entity_id
_entity_poly.type
_entity_poly.pdbx_seq_one_letter_code
_entity_poly.pdbx_strand_id
1 'polypeptide(L)'
;MAKPKKDKASKKSLSRGKLYTQEAISNFFSHFGRQPDNDEVLRKAGITRHRLRVLLDDDEIAQAVETRIDALLATPYRIEPSDTPEAVHLKQQLDEWYFEIASGALNALFFGYSVQEAVYELKEEGYIGLQWIGEKPMQWFEPKNDGRLLLRKEGSSQELEVDKIFKFFLTRRKASYEQPYGKALLATLYWVFFFKQNGFKFWAKFLERFGTPILLGKCEDSEIDDMNQALLNAHAQSVLSIDAKDDVQVLGTTGASGTAGSAFETFNKTLAQQIQKIVLGQTLTSQSDGTSGYALGKVHENVRADKLKSDIRLTTPTLQAVVNALCWLNNWPEHKVIIGEEAKPLNKEQAERDAHLKNAGANLTNQYFMREYGLQEGDVVDAPQITVPSQFKALPHRAFSFAASTKKLSPEQQEVEELTDGQRSIDLLDQKQVNELIQSSETPEALAFNLMRLMPGANESQFTANLEMALYAADVLGYVTASGDK
;
A
#
# COMPACT_ATOMS: atom_id res chain seq x y z
N MET A 1 60.86 -41.98 -44.56
CA MET A 1 60.79 -41.56 -43.14
C MET A 1 60.51 -40.07 -43.09
N ALA A 2 59.28 -39.66 -42.79
CA ALA A 2 58.94 -38.29 -42.47
C ALA A 2 57.79 -38.32 -41.44
N LYS A 3 58.07 -37.89 -40.21
CA LYS A 3 57.09 -37.78 -39.12
C LYS A 3 56.43 -36.40 -39.17
N PRO A 4 55.10 -36.28 -39.15
CA PRO A 4 54.43 -35.00 -38.90
C PRO A 4 53.89 -34.89 -37.46
N LYS A 5 54.19 -33.73 -36.87
CA LYS A 5 53.46 -32.90 -35.87
C LYS A 5 52.71 -33.57 -34.71
N LYS A 6 53.18 -33.25 -33.49
CA LYS A 6 52.48 -33.35 -32.20
C LYS A 6 51.23 -32.45 -32.15
N ASP A 7 50.13 -33.08 -31.78
CA ASP A 7 49.06 -32.62 -30.89
C ASP A 7 48.43 -31.24 -31.11
N LYS A 8 47.40 -31.22 -31.97
CA LYS A 8 46.22 -30.36 -31.75
C LYS A 8 45.23 -31.12 -30.88
N ALA A 9 45.29 -30.91 -29.56
CA ALA A 9 44.20 -31.29 -28.68
C ALA A 9 42.96 -30.43 -29.00
N SER A 10 41.95 -31.08 -29.54
CA SER A 10 40.62 -30.55 -29.84
C SER A 10 40.01 -29.85 -28.63
N LYS A 11 39.79 -28.52 -28.72
CA LYS A 11 38.93 -27.74 -27.82
C LYS A 11 37.47 -28.18 -27.97
N LYS A 12 37.09 -29.34 -27.42
CA LYS A 12 35.70 -29.83 -27.52
C LYS A 12 35.17 -30.53 -26.26
N SER A 13 35.59 -30.12 -25.06
CA SER A 13 35.14 -30.76 -23.81
C SER A 13 34.55 -29.86 -22.72
N LEU A 14 34.51 -28.52 -22.87
CA LEU A 14 34.03 -27.65 -21.77
C LEU A 14 32.53 -27.29 -21.80
N SER A 15 31.77 -27.72 -22.81
CA SER A 15 30.32 -27.41 -22.90
C SER A 15 29.39 -28.60 -22.57
N ARG A 16 29.90 -29.84 -22.57
CA ARG A 16 29.06 -31.04 -22.39
C ARG A 16 28.83 -31.43 -20.92
N GLY A 17 29.72 -31.06 -20.01
CA GLY A 17 29.65 -31.49 -18.60
C GLY A 17 28.38 -31.06 -17.86
N LYS A 18 27.87 -29.84 -18.13
CA LYS A 18 26.69 -29.28 -17.43
C LYS A 18 25.35 -29.85 -17.90
N LEU A 19 25.22 -30.23 -19.17
CA LEU A 19 23.98 -30.79 -19.73
C LEU A 19 23.76 -32.23 -19.24
N TYR A 20 24.81 -33.07 -19.22
CA TYR A 20 24.69 -34.45 -18.74
C TYR A 20 24.49 -34.56 -17.23
N THR A 21 25.03 -33.64 -16.42
CA THR A 21 24.69 -33.58 -14.98
C THR A 21 23.25 -33.17 -14.75
N GLN A 22 22.71 -32.25 -15.56
CA GLN A 22 21.32 -31.81 -15.45
C GLN A 22 20.32 -32.89 -15.86
N GLU A 23 20.59 -33.63 -16.94
CA GLU A 23 19.79 -34.80 -17.33
C GLU A 23 19.87 -35.89 -16.25
N ALA A 24 21.05 -36.15 -15.69
CA ALA A 24 21.21 -37.12 -14.60
C ALA A 24 20.46 -36.70 -13.32
N ILE A 25 20.48 -35.41 -12.95
CA ILE A 25 19.74 -34.88 -11.79
C ILE A 25 18.24 -34.93 -12.04
N SER A 26 17.78 -34.55 -13.23
CA SER A 26 16.37 -34.64 -13.61
C SER A 26 15.89 -36.08 -13.63
N ASN A 27 16.70 -37.01 -14.17
CA ASN A 27 16.40 -38.43 -14.20
C ASN A 27 16.46 -39.08 -12.81
N PHE A 28 17.33 -38.61 -11.92
CA PHE A 28 17.39 -39.05 -10.53
C PHE A 28 16.15 -38.59 -9.77
N PHE A 29 15.75 -37.32 -9.90
CA PHE A 29 14.53 -36.79 -9.25
C PHE A 29 13.26 -37.45 -9.81
N SER A 30 13.18 -37.70 -11.11
CA SER A 30 12.06 -38.44 -11.70
C SER A 30 12.00 -39.90 -11.25
N HIS A 31 13.14 -40.55 -10.99
CA HIS A 31 13.20 -41.90 -10.42
C HIS A 31 12.64 -41.96 -8.97
N PHE A 32 12.68 -40.84 -8.25
CA PHE A 32 12.11 -40.68 -6.90
C PHE A 32 10.78 -39.90 -6.87
N GLY A 33 10.11 -39.75 -8.02
CA GLY A 33 8.80 -39.10 -8.17
C GLY A 33 8.77 -37.58 -7.94
N ARG A 34 9.94 -36.95 -7.75
CA ARG A 34 10.06 -35.51 -7.47
C ARG A 34 10.13 -34.77 -8.80
N GLN A 35 9.15 -33.91 -9.06
CA GLN A 35 9.23 -33.05 -10.23
C GLN A 35 10.22 -31.92 -9.95
N PRO A 36 11.32 -31.78 -10.73
CA PRO A 36 12.24 -30.67 -10.55
C PRO A 36 11.49 -29.35 -10.74
N ASP A 37 11.90 -28.34 -9.97
CA ASP A 37 11.33 -26.99 -10.10
C ASP A 37 11.61 -26.45 -11.51
N ASN A 38 10.56 -26.16 -12.28
CA ASN A 38 10.67 -25.71 -13.65
C ASN A 38 11.04 -24.22 -13.77
N ASP A 39 11.34 -23.54 -12.66
CA ASP A 39 11.81 -22.14 -12.69
C ASP A 39 13.20 -22.06 -13.32
N GLU A 40 13.29 -21.42 -14.50
CA GLU A 40 14.55 -21.28 -15.22
C GLU A 40 15.63 -20.52 -14.45
N VAL A 41 15.24 -19.53 -13.64
CA VAL A 41 16.22 -18.71 -12.92
C VAL A 41 16.86 -19.56 -11.83
N LEU A 42 16.05 -20.27 -11.05
CA LEU A 42 16.53 -21.18 -10.02
C LEU A 42 17.40 -22.29 -10.63
N ARG A 43 16.98 -22.86 -11.77
CA ARG A 43 17.74 -23.87 -12.49
C ARG A 43 19.09 -23.35 -12.99
N LYS A 44 19.13 -22.14 -13.56
CA LYS A 44 20.38 -21.49 -14.03
C LYS A 44 21.31 -21.13 -12.87
N ALA A 45 20.74 -20.68 -11.76
CA ALA A 45 21.46 -20.32 -10.55
C ALA A 45 21.93 -21.54 -9.74
N GLY A 46 21.34 -22.72 -9.95
CA GLY A 46 21.65 -23.93 -9.20
C GLY A 46 21.21 -23.89 -7.74
N ILE A 47 20.22 -23.04 -7.42
CA ILE A 47 19.68 -22.89 -6.06
C ILE A 47 18.29 -23.50 -5.96
N THR A 48 17.94 -23.95 -4.77
CA THR A 48 16.59 -24.45 -4.47
C THR A 48 15.69 -23.30 -4.03
N ARG A 49 14.38 -23.43 -4.26
CA ARG A 49 13.40 -22.36 -3.99
C ARG A 49 13.41 -21.84 -2.55
N HIS A 50 13.53 -22.70 -1.55
CA HIS A 50 13.58 -22.28 -0.14
C HIS A 50 14.81 -21.40 0.19
N ARG A 51 15.90 -21.50 -0.60
CA ARG A 51 17.09 -20.66 -0.44
C ARG A 51 16.89 -19.21 -0.90
N LEU A 52 15.80 -18.92 -1.62
CA LEU A 52 15.41 -17.54 -1.91
C LEU A 52 15.18 -16.71 -0.65
N ARG A 53 14.97 -17.34 0.52
CA ARG A 53 14.79 -16.63 1.78
C ARG A 53 15.99 -15.75 2.15
N VAL A 54 17.21 -16.11 1.70
CA VAL A 54 18.42 -15.29 1.89
C VAL A 54 18.27 -13.89 1.28
N LEU A 55 17.43 -13.73 0.23
CA LEU A 55 17.19 -12.41 -0.36
C LEU A 55 16.38 -11.50 0.57
N LEU A 56 15.64 -12.05 1.52
CA LEU A 56 14.88 -11.25 2.51
C LEU A 56 15.81 -10.62 3.56
N ASP A 57 17.07 -11.06 3.65
CA ASP A 57 18.05 -10.46 4.57
C ASP A 57 18.73 -9.21 3.93
N ASP A 58 18.49 -8.93 2.64
CA ASP A 58 18.96 -7.72 1.97
C ASP A 58 18.10 -6.52 2.37
N ASP A 59 18.73 -5.43 2.80
CA ASP A 59 18.08 -4.22 3.30
C ASP A 59 17.00 -3.65 2.35
N GLU A 60 17.32 -3.52 1.07
CA GLU A 60 16.43 -2.97 0.05
C GLU A 60 15.25 -3.90 -0.24
N ILE A 61 15.51 -5.21 -0.33
CA ILE A 61 14.46 -6.21 -0.56
C ILE A 61 13.57 -6.32 0.67
N ALA A 62 14.15 -6.40 1.87
CA ALA A 62 13.43 -6.47 3.15
C ALA A 62 12.47 -5.30 3.30
N GLN A 63 12.96 -4.07 3.12
CA GLN A 63 12.14 -2.86 3.25
C GLN A 63 10.98 -2.84 2.25
N ALA A 64 11.22 -3.25 1.00
CA ALA A 64 10.17 -3.31 -0.02
C ALA A 64 9.16 -4.44 0.24
N VAL A 65 9.60 -5.56 0.79
CA VAL A 65 8.74 -6.70 1.18
C VAL A 65 7.85 -6.32 2.36
N GLU A 66 8.44 -5.80 3.44
CA GLU A 66 7.71 -5.33 4.64
C GLU A 66 6.66 -4.29 4.27
N THR A 67 7.00 -3.32 3.42
CA THR A 67 6.05 -2.30 2.94
C THR A 67 4.79 -2.90 2.29
N ARG A 68 4.91 -4.04 1.59
CA ARG A 68 3.75 -4.74 1.00
C ARG A 68 2.99 -5.57 2.04
N ILE A 69 3.70 -6.21 2.96
CA ILE A 69 3.10 -6.98 4.05
C ILE A 69 2.28 -6.04 4.94
N ASP A 70 2.89 -4.94 5.39
CA ASP A 70 2.24 -3.92 6.22
C ASP A 70 1.00 -3.33 5.55
N ALA A 71 1.06 -3.06 4.24
CA ALA A 71 -0.09 -2.56 3.50
C ALA A 71 -1.26 -3.56 3.50
N LEU A 72 -0.98 -4.86 3.37
CA LEU A 72 -2.00 -5.91 3.46
C LEU A 72 -2.56 -6.03 4.87
N LEU A 73 -1.69 -6.02 5.88
CA LEU A 73 -2.07 -6.17 7.28
C LEU A 73 -2.89 -4.98 7.79
N ALA A 74 -2.57 -3.76 7.34
CA ALA A 74 -3.32 -2.55 7.66
C ALA A 74 -4.69 -2.48 6.96
N THR A 75 -4.94 -3.34 5.97
CA THR A 75 -6.21 -3.32 5.23
C THR A 75 -7.32 -3.93 6.08
N PRO A 76 -8.43 -3.20 6.32
CA PRO A 76 -9.55 -3.73 7.09
C PRO A 76 -10.24 -4.87 6.34
N TYR A 77 -10.82 -5.79 7.10
CA TYR A 77 -11.63 -6.88 6.57
C TYR A 77 -12.94 -7.02 7.35
N ARG A 78 -13.96 -7.57 6.69
CA ARG A 78 -15.27 -7.89 7.28
C ARG A 78 -15.71 -9.30 6.91
N ILE A 79 -16.66 -9.82 7.69
CA ILE A 79 -17.27 -11.14 7.49
C ILE A 79 -18.74 -10.92 7.18
N GLU A 80 -19.26 -11.52 6.10
CA GLU A 80 -20.68 -11.47 5.74
C GLU A 80 -21.28 -12.88 5.75
N PRO A 81 -22.42 -13.13 6.42
CA PRO A 81 -23.25 -12.18 7.18
C PRO A 81 -22.64 -11.79 8.54
N SER A 82 -22.67 -10.49 8.88
CA SER A 82 -22.07 -9.95 10.12
C SER A 82 -22.95 -10.11 11.36
N ASP A 83 -24.27 -10.22 11.18
CA ASP A 83 -25.26 -10.07 12.27
C ASP A 83 -25.56 -11.38 13.01
N THR A 84 -24.69 -12.37 12.87
CA THR A 84 -24.89 -13.73 13.40
C THR A 84 -23.97 -13.98 14.60
N PRO A 85 -24.38 -14.76 15.62
CA PRO A 85 -23.51 -15.06 16.77
C PRO A 85 -22.24 -15.80 16.33
N GLU A 86 -22.31 -16.61 15.28
CA GLU A 86 -21.16 -17.30 14.68
C GLU A 86 -20.15 -16.31 14.09
N ALA A 87 -20.62 -15.21 13.49
CA ALA A 87 -19.74 -14.18 12.94
C ALA A 87 -18.90 -13.48 14.01
N VAL A 88 -19.41 -13.36 15.25
CA VAL A 88 -18.65 -12.81 16.38
C VAL A 88 -17.47 -13.73 16.72
N HIS A 89 -17.72 -15.04 16.82
CA HIS A 89 -16.66 -16.02 17.08
C HIS A 89 -15.66 -16.11 15.93
N LEU A 90 -16.12 -16.11 14.68
CA LEU A 90 -15.25 -16.07 13.51
C LEU A 90 -14.38 -14.81 13.49
N LYS A 91 -14.96 -13.66 13.83
CA LYS A 91 -14.22 -12.38 13.90
C LYS A 91 -13.15 -12.41 14.97
N GLN A 92 -13.44 -12.94 16.16
CA GLN A 92 -12.44 -13.15 17.21
C GLN A 92 -11.31 -14.06 16.77
N GLN A 93 -11.62 -15.20 16.15
CA GLN A 93 -10.61 -16.13 15.63
C GLN A 93 -9.76 -15.50 14.52
N LEU A 94 -10.38 -14.75 13.61
CA LEU A 94 -9.63 -14.05 12.58
C LEU A 94 -8.79 -12.91 13.18
N ASP A 95 -9.28 -12.12 14.13
CA ASP A 95 -8.51 -11.03 14.73
C ASP A 95 -7.27 -11.55 15.47
N GLU A 96 -7.36 -12.72 16.09
CA GLU A 96 -6.21 -13.38 16.73
C GLU A 96 -5.16 -13.87 15.71
N TRP A 97 -5.61 -14.49 14.61
CA TRP A 97 -4.71 -15.20 13.67
C TRP A 97 -4.53 -14.51 12.31
N TYR A 98 -5.06 -13.29 12.14
CA TYR A 98 -5.05 -12.59 10.84
C TYR A 98 -3.63 -12.38 10.33
N PHE A 99 -2.71 -12.03 11.23
CA PHE A 99 -1.31 -11.82 10.89
C PHE A 99 -0.70 -13.09 10.28
N GLU A 100 -0.79 -14.22 10.95
CA GLU A 100 -0.23 -15.51 10.53
C GLU A 100 -0.86 -15.97 9.23
N ILE A 101 -2.18 -15.83 9.08
CA ILE A 101 -2.93 -16.25 7.89
C ILE A 101 -2.55 -15.36 6.70
N ALA A 102 -2.65 -14.04 6.84
CA ALA A 102 -2.42 -13.09 5.75
C ALA A 102 -0.94 -13.05 5.32
N SER A 103 0.00 -12.97 6.26
CA SER A 103 1.44 -12.96 5.96
C SER A 103 1.91 -14.28 5.36
N GLY A 104 1.48 -15.41 5.94
CA GLY A 104 1.84 -16.73 5.42
C GLY A 104 1.23 -16.99 4.04
N ALA A 105 0.01 -16.53 3.76
CA ALA A 105 -0.56 -16.61 2.42
C ALA A 105 0.19 -15.69 1.44
N LEU A 106 0.55 -14.47 1.86
CA LEU A 106 1.30 -13.52 1.04
C LEU A 106 2.70 -14.03 0.72
N ASN A 107 3.32 -14.89 1.54
CA ASN A 107 4.61 -15.51 1.22
C ASN A 107 4.59 -16.31 -0.11
N ALA A 108 3.43 -16.80 -0.56
CA ALA A 108 3.28 -17.40 -1.89
C ALA A 108 3.60 -16.43 -3.02
N LEU A 109 3.47 -15.12 -2.82
CA LEU A 109 3.92 -14.10 -3.78
C LEU A 109 5.44 -14.19 -4.00
N PHE A 110 6.19 -14.25 -2.90
CA PHE A 110 7.65 -14.18 -2.88
C PHE A 110 8.28 -15.48 -3.35
N PHE A 111 7.75 -16.61 -2.86
CA PHE A 111 8.28 -17.93 -3.11
C PHE A 111 7.50 -18.73 -4.17
N GLY A 112 6.38 -18.22 -4.69
CA GLY A 112 5.52 -18.88 -5.69
C GLY A 112 4.41 -19.73 -5.08
N TYR A 113 4.66 -20.34 -3.92
CA TYR A 113 3.64 -20.99 -3.10
C TYR A 113 4.01 -20.91 -1.62
N SER A 114 3.01 -21.09 -0.76
CA SER A 114 3.13 -21.19 0.69
C SER A 114 2.13 -22.21 1.22
N VAL A 115 2.46 -22.84 2.34
CA VAL A 115 1.61 -23.85 2.99
C VAL A 115 1.52 -23.54 4.48
N GLN A 116 0.29 -23.34 4.96
CA GLN A 116 -0.01 -23.15 6.37
C GLN A 116 -0.66 -24.40 6.94
N GLU A 117 -0.32 -24.77 8.17
CA GLU A 117 -1.01 -25.85 8.90
C GLU A 117 -1.88 -25.25 10.00
N ALA A 118 -3.14 -25.67 10.08
CA ALA A 118 -4.01 -25.37 11.22
C ALA A 118 -4.06 -26.52 12.22
N VAL A 119 -4.06 -26.14 13.49
CA VAL A 119 -4.33 -27.00 14.64
C VAL A 119 -5.55 -26.44 15.34
N TYR A 120 -6.53 -27.30 15.58
CA TYR A 120 -7.81 -26.94 16.16
C TYR A 120 -7.92 -27.39 17.61
N GLU A 121 -8.67 -26.65 18.40
CA GLU A 121 -9.02 -26.99 19.78
C GLU A 121 -10.48 -26.65 20.07
N LEU A 122 -11.07 -27.32 21.06
CA LEU A 122 -12.38 -26.96 21.59
C LEU A 122 -12.20 -25.79 22.57
N LYS A 123 -12.77 -24.62 22.25
CA LYS A 123 -12.74 -23.42 23.08
C LYS A 123 -13.71 -23.56 24.26
N GLU A 124 -13.50 -22.78 25.32
CA GLU A 124 -14.36 -22.77 26.53
C GLU A 124 -15.82 -22.43 26.21
N GLU A 125 -16.04 -21.64 25.15
CA GLU A 125 -17.33 -21.21 24.63
C GLU A 125 -18.10 -22.33 23.90
N GLY A 126 -17.49 -23.51 23.72
CA GLY A 126 -18.14 -24.71 23.19
C GLY A 126 -18.05 -24.92 21.67
N TYR A 127 -17.26 -24.08 20.97
CA TYR A 127 -16.97 -24.24 19.54
C TYR A 127 -15.51 -24.65 19.30
N ILE A 128 -15.24 -25.24 18.13
CA ILE A 128 -13.92 -25.59 17.63
C ILE A 128 -13.26 -24.34 17.04
N GLY A 129 -12.24 -23.82 17.72
CA GLY A 129 -11.43 -22.70 17.27
C GLY A 129 -10.04 -23.12 16.80
N LEU A 130 -9.25 -22.15 16.36
CA LEU A 130 -7.82 -22.36 16.09
C LEU A 130 -7.04 -22.33 17.41
N GLN A 131 -6.23 -23.35 17.62
CA GLN A 131 -5.18 -23.36 18.63
C GLN A 131 -3.90 -22.71 18.08
N TRP A 132 -3.61 -23.01 16.82
CA TRP A 132 -2.43 -22.51 16.13
C TRP A 132 -2.62 -22.59 14.62
N ILE A 133 -2.20 -21.56 13.91
CA ILE A 133 -2.02 -21.61 12.47
C ILE A 133 -0.69 -20.96 12.10
N GLY A 134 0.05 -21.56 11.17
CA GLY A 134 1.31 -20.98 10.74
C GLY A 134 1.94 -21.68 9.56
N GLU A 135 2.86 -20.98 8.91
CA GLU A 135 3.57 -21.49 7.75
C GLU A 135 4.50 -22.65 8.13
N LYS A 136 4.41 -23.74 7.37
CA LYS A 136 5.35 -24.86 7.46
C LYS A 136 6.44 -24.74 6.40
N PRO A 137 7.62 -25.35 6.63
CA PRO A 137 8.69 -25.33 5.64
C PRO A 137 8.22 -25.85 4.27
N MET A 138 8.24 -24.97 3.26
CA MET A 138 7.72 -25.27 1.92
C MET A 138 8.34 -26.53 1.31
N GLN A 139 9.62 -26.82 1.63
CA GLN A 139 10.33 -27.98 1.10
C GLN A 139 9.76 -29.34 1.54
N TRP A 140 8.90 -29.36 2.55
CA TRP A 140 8.16 -30.56 2.95
C TRP A 140 7.00 -30.87 1.99
N PHE A 141 6.58 -29.88 1.19
CA PHE A 141 5.39 -29.99 0.36
C PHE A 141 5.74 -29.94 -1.14
N GLU A 142 4.96 -30.66 -1.93
CA GLU A 142 5.08 -30.69 -3.37
C GLU A 142 3.70 -30.48 -4.01
N PRO A 143 3.41 -29.26 -4.51
CA PRO A 143 2.24 -29.01 -5.34
C PRO A 143 2.35 -29.75 -6.67
N LYS A 144 1.35 -30.57 -7.00
CA LYS A 144 1.27 -31.30 -8.27
C LYS A 144 0.39 -30.56 -9.28
N ASN A 145 0.57 -30.90 -10.57
CA ASN A 145 -0.15 -30.34 -11.71
C ASN A 145 -1.66 -30.69 -11.72
N ASP A 146 -2.03 -31.81 -11.11
CA ASP A 146 -3.42 -32.23 -10.88
C ASP A 146 -4.09 -31.52 -9.69
N GLY A 147 -3.37 -30.63 -9.01
CA GLY A 147 -3.86 -29.86 -7.87
C GLY A 147 -3.69 -30.55 -6.52
N ARG A 148 -3.16 -31.78 -6.45
CA ARG A 148 -2.81 -32.42 -5.18
C ARG A 148 -1.64 -31.70 -4.50
N LEU A 149 -1.58 -31.83 -3.18
CA LEU A 149 -0.44 -31.39 -2.38
C LEU A 149 0.10 -32.63 -1.67
N LEU A 150 1.36 -32.95 -1.92
CA LEU A 150 2.01 -34.09 -1.28
C LEU A 150 2.91 -33.59 -0.16
N LEU A 151 2.84 -34.23 1.01
CA LEU A 151 3.80 -34.08 2.09
C LEU A 151 4.85 -35.18 1.98
N ARG A 152 6.12 -34.78 1.98
CA ARG A 152 7.27 -35.67 2.07
C ARG A 152 7.95 -35.44 3.41
N LYS A 153 7.74 -36.36 4.35
CA LYS A 153 8.42 -36.32 5.65
C LYS A 153 9.90 -36.67 5.46
N GLU A 154 10.78 -35.89 6.07
CA GLU A 154 12.23 -36.10 5.98
C GLU A 154 12.58 -37.53 6.43
N GLY A 155 13.28 -38.29 5.57
CA GLY A 155 13.64 -39.69 5.82
C GLY A 155 12.60 -40.75 5.44
N SER A 156 11.41 -40.37 4.96
CA SER A 156 10.42 -41.31 4.42
C SER A 156 10.29 -41.19 2.89
N SER A 157 10.26 -42.33 2.20
CA SER A 157 9.96 -42.38 0.75
C SER A 157 8.46 -42.36 0.45
N GLN A 158 7.61 -42.32 1.48
CA GLN A 158 6.17 -42.35 1.33
C GLN A 158 5.64 -40.96 0.98
N GLU A 159 5.02 -40.85 -0.19
CA GLU A 159 4.24 -39.68 -0.58
C GLU A 159 2.87 -39.76 0.11
N LEU A 160 2.54 -38.75 0.93
CA LEU A 160 1.24 -38.65 1.57
C LEU A 160 0.50 -37.46 0.98
N GLU A 161 -0.65 -37.70 0.35
CA GLU A 161 -1.56 -36.62 -0.01
C GLU A 161 -2.09 -35.98 1.27
N VAL A 162 -1.99 -34.65 1.36
CA VAL A 162 -2.47 -33.93 2.53
C VAL A 162 -3.89 -33.45 2.34
N ASP A 163 -4.61 -33.38 3.47
CA ASP A 163 -5.90 -32.71 3.51
C ASP A 163 -5.69 -31.19 3.37
N LYS A 164 -6.31 -30.63 2.33
CA LYS A 164 -6.29 -29.19 2.03
C LYS A 164 -7.53 -28.45 2.50
N ILE A 165 -8.50 -29.17 3.05
CA ILE A 165 -9.79 -28.63 3.45
C ILE A 165 -9.70 -28.14 4.90
N PHE A 166 -9.17 -28.96 5.81
CA PHE A 166 -9.09 -28.60 7.23
C PHE A 166 -7.64 -28.41 7.68
N LYS A 167 -6.71 -29.23 7.22
CA LYS A 167 -5.37 -29.25 7.83
C LYS A 167 -4.34 -28.31 7.19
N PHE A 168 -4.17 -28.36 5.86
CA PHE A 168 -3.10 -27.60 5.18
C PHE A 168 -3.66 -26.64 4.13
N PHE A 169 -3.48 -25.34 4.34
CA PHE A 169 -3.94 -24.32 3.41
C PHE A 169 -2.83 -23.96 2.42
N LEU A 170 -3.06 -24.19 1.12
CA LEU A 170 -2.11 -23.95 0.04
C LEU A 170 -2.43 -22.66 -0.70
N THR A 171 -1.52 -21.70 -0.64
CA THR A 171 -1.57 -20.50 -1.49
C THR A 171 -0.59 -20.63 -2.64
N ARG A 172 -1.01 -20.30 -3.87
CA ARG A 172 -0.17 -20.38 -5.08
C ARG A 172 -0.29 -19.13 -5.93
N ARG A 173 0.86 -18.63 -6.38
CA ARG A 173 0.95 -17.41 -7.19
C ARG A 173 1.30 -17.74 -8.63
N LYS A 174 0.38 -17.41 -9.55
CA LYS A 174 0.54 -17.64 -11.01
C LYS A 174 0.95 -19.09 -11.33
N ALA A 175 0.33 -20.06 -10.66
CA ALA A 175 0.54 -21.47 -10.95
C ALA A 175 -0.09 -21.83 -12.30
N SER A 176 0.60 -22.69 -13.05
CA SER A 176 0.13 -23.27 -14.31
C SER A 176 0.32 -24.77 -14.27
N TYR A 177 -0.24 -25.48 -15.26
CA TYR A 177 -0.03 -26.92 -15.40
C TYR A 177 1.47 -27.27 -15.59
N GLU A 178 2.20 -26.42 -16.32
CA GLU A 178 3.66 -26.58 -16.54
C GLU A 178 4.49 -26.24 -15.30
N GLN A 179 4.00 -25.32 -14.46
CA GLN A 179 4.68 -24.87 -13.25
C GLN A 179 3.72 -24.86 -12.05
N PRO A 180 3.48 -26.04 -11.43
CA PRO A 180 2.52 -26.18 -10.33
C PRO A 180 2.97 -25.47 -9.04
N TYR A 181 4.28 -25.27 -8.86
CA TYR A 181 4.88 -24.51 -7.77
C TYR A 181 4.62 -23.00 -7.84
N GLY A 182 4.08 -22.49 -8.96
CA GLY A 182 3.90 -21.06 -9.18
C GLY A 182 5.21 -20.30 -9.42
N LYS A 183 5.08 -19.02 -9.73
CA LYS A 183 6.20 -18.13 -10.09
C LYS A 183 6.64 -17.29 -8.90
N ALA A 184 7.83 -17.56 -8.38
CA ALA A 184 8.43 -16.80 -7.30
C ALA A 184 8.82 -15.38 -7.75
N LEU A 185 8.40 -14.35 -7.02
CA LEU A 185 8.86 -12.98 -7.26
C LEU A 185 10.36 -12.84 -6.94
N LEU A 186 10.81 -13.46 -5.84
CA LEU A 186 12.22 -13.42 -5.43
C LEU A 186 13.15 -14.10 -6.44
N ALA A 187 12.69 -15.13 -7.16
CA ALA A 187 13.46 -15.73 -8.25
C ALA A 187 13.77 -14.71 -9.36
N THR A 188 12.85 -13.76 -9.63
CA THR A 188 13.09 -12.69 -10.61
C THR A 188 14.14 -11.69 -10.12
N LEU A 189 14.26 -11.48 -8.80
CA LEU A 189 15.22 -10.58 -8.18
C LEU A 189 16.62 -11.19 -7.98
N TYR A 190 16.75 -12.51 -8.06
CA TYR A 190 17.99 -13.23 -7.74
C TYR A 190 19.24 -12.65 -8.39
N TRP A 191 19.20 -12.37 -9.70
CA TRP A 191 20.37 -11.84 -10.40
C TRP A 191 20.68 -10.39 -10.01
N VAL A 192 19.66 -9.57 -9.77
CA VAL A 192 19.83 -8.18 -9.32
C VAL A 192 20.49 -8.15 -7.94
N PHE A 193 19.98 -8.97 -7.00
CA PHE A 193 20.59 -9.18 -5.69
C PHE A 193 22.03 -9.70 -5.80
N PHE A 194 22.27 -10.71 -6.63
CA PHE A 194 23.60 -11.29 -6.83
C PHE A 194 24.60 -10.23 -7.31
N PHE A 195 24.21 -9.38 -8.26
CA PHE A 195 25.08 -8.31 -8.76
C PHE A 195 25.27 -7.19 -7.73
N LYS A 196 24.25 -6.86 -6.93
CA LYS A 196 24.37 -5.89 -5.82
C LYS A 196 25.42 -6.39 -4.80
N GLN A 197 25.25 -7.62 -4.30
CA GLN A 197 26.12 -8.19 -3.27
C GLN A 197 27.57 -8.33 -3.74
N ASN A 198 27.78 -8.82 -4.96
CA ASN A 198 29.13 -8.94 -5.53
C ASN A 198 29.69 -7.56 -5.91
N GLY A 199 28.85 -6.63 -6.33
CA GLY A 199 29.22 -5.25 -6.66
C GLY A 199 29.88 -4.55 -5.48
N PHE A 200 29.30 -4.63 -4.28
CA PHE A 200 29.92 -4.08 -3.06
C PHE A 200 31.28 -4.69 -2.76
N LYS A 201 31.45 -6.00 -2.95
CA LYS A 201 32.75 -6.66 -2.78
C LYS A 201 33.80 -6.15 -3.75
N PHE A 202 33.42 -5.90 -5.02
CA PHE A 202 34.32 -5.30 -6.00
C PHE A 202 34.62 -3.84 -5.69
N TRP A 203 33.64 -3.10 -5.19
CA TRP A 203 33.81 -1.72 -4.78
C TRP A 203 34.73 -1.56 -3.58
N ALA A 204 34.60 -2.41 -2.56
CA ALA A 204 35.52 -2.42 -1.43
C ALA A 204 36.96 -2.67 -1.88
N LYS A 205 37.19 -3.62 -2.79
CA LYS A 205 38.51 -3.88 -3.39
C LYS A 205 39.02 -2.72 -4.23
N PHE A 206 38.13 -2.06 -4.97
CA PHE A 206 38.45 -0.86 -5.72
C PHE A 206 38.90 0.26 -4.75
N LEU A 207 38.13 0.54 -3.71
CA LEU A 207 38.47 1.54 -2.69
C LEU A 207 39.80 1.23 -2.00
N GLU A 208 40.07 -0.04 -1.68
CA GLU A 208 41.36 -0.46 -1.10
C GLU A 208 42.53 -0.14 -2.06
N ARG A 209 42.35 -0.41 -3.35
CA ARG A 209 43.40 -0.18 -4.37
C ARG A 209 43.63 1.30 -4.68
N PHE A 210 42.58 2.12 -4.66
CA PHE A 210 42.65 3.56 -4.96
C PHE A 210 42.94 4.41 -3.70
N GLY A 211 42.59 3.92 -2.52
CA GLY A 211 42.91 4.55 -1.24
C GLY A 211 44.37 4.36 -0.83
N THR A 212 45.09 3.45 -1.48
CA THR A 212 46.50 3.15 -1.20
C THR A 212 47.38 3.61 -2.37
N PRO A 213 47.92 4.85 -2.33
CA PRO A 213 48.87 5.27 -3.35
C PRO A 213 50.13 4.41 -3.27
N ILE A 214 50.62 3.93 -4.42
CA ILE A 214 51.91 3.24 -4.51
C ILE A 214 53.00 4.32 -4.49
N LEU A 215 53.89 4.26 -3.50
CA LEU A 215 55.09 5.10 -3.49
C LEU A 215 56.19 4.41 -4.31
N LEU A 216 56.67 5.12 -5.34
CA LEU A 216 57.78 4.68 -6.19
C LEU A 216 59.06 5.42 -5.78
N GLY A 217 60.03 4.69 -5.24
CA GLY A 217 61.38 5.18 -4.99
C GLY A 217 62.31 4.86 -6.15
N LYS A 218 63.01 5.86 -6.69
CA LYS A 218 64.09 5.64 -7.67
C LYS A 218 65.43 5.76 -6.97
N CYS A 219 66.28 4.74 -7.12
CA CYS A 219 67.59 4.68 -6.48
C CYS A 219 68.68 4.82 -7.54
N GLU A 220 69.64 5.73 -7.31
CA GLU A 220 70.82 5.91 -8.19
C GLU A 220 72.10 5.42 -7.49
N ASP A 221 72.34 5.86 -6.25
CA ASP A 221 73.56 5.54 -5.48
C ASP A 221 73.29 4.74 -4.19
N SER A 222 72.03 4.43 -3.88
CA SER A 222 71.60 3.77 -2.64
C SER A 222 71.01 2.39 -2.90
N GLU A 223 71.19 1.45 -1.98
CA GLU A 223 70.66 0.09 -2.10
C GLU A 223 69.12 0.09 -2.10
N ILE A 224 68.54 -0.75 -2.96
CA ILE A 224 67.08 -0.85 -3.19
C ILE A 224 66.36 -1.23 -1.89
N ASP A 225 66.97 -2.06 -1.05
CA ASP A 225 66.39 -2.52 0.22
C ASP A 225 66.30 -1.42 1.27
N ASP A 226 67.27 -0.51 1.33
CA ASP A 226 67.27 0.62 2.27
C ASP A 226 66.16 1.62 1.92
N MET A 227 65.96 1.88 0.62
CA MET A 227 64.87 2.73 0.14
C MET A 227 63.50 2.09 0.39
N ASN A 228 63.37 0.77 0.18
CA ASN A 228 62.14 0.04 0.52
C ASN A 228 61.81 0.17 2.00
N GLN A 229 62.81 -0.01 2.89
CA GLN A 229 62.62 0.14 4.33
C GLN A 229 62.25 1.58 4.73
N ALA A 230 62.88 2.59 4.13
CA ALA A 230 62.56 4.00 4.38
C ALA A 230 61.12 4.34 3.97
N LEU A 231 60.67 3.85 2.82
CA LEU A 231 59.29 4.05 2.32
C LEU A 231 58.25 3.27 3.14
N LEU A 232 58.59 2.07 3.61
CA LEU A 232 57.73 1.30 4.53
C LEU A 232 57.62 1.99 5.89
N ASN A 233 58.71 2.53 6.41
CA ASN A 233 58.75 3.33 7.64
C ASN A 233 57.99 4.66 7.52
N ALA A 234 57.85 5.19 6.29
CA ALA A 234 57.01 6.34 5.98
C ALA A 234 55.49 6.01 5.93
N HIS A 235 55.08 4.84 6.45
CA HIS A 235 53.70 4.35 6.52
C HIS A 235 53.00 4.13 5.17
N ALA A 236 53.73 3.84 4.09
CA ALA A 236 53.12 3.40 2.84
C ALA A 236 52.74 1.91 2.90
N GLN A 237 51.48 1.57 2.59
CA GLN A 237 51.03 0.17 2.54
C GLN A 237 51.45 -0.55 1.24
N SER A 238 52.01 0.17 0.26
CA SER A 238 52.51 -0.39 -0.99
C SER A 238 53.73 0.40 -1.46
N VAL A 239 54.89 -0.26 -1.46
CA VAL A 239 56.20 0.32 -1.77
C VAL A 239 56.84 -0.45 -2.90
N LEU A 240 57.45 0.27 -3.85
CA LEU A 240 58.29 -0.31 -4.89
C LEU A 240 59.53 0.58 -5.05
N SER A 241 60.71 0.00 -4.91
CA SER A 241 61.98 0.68 -5.22
C SER A 241 62.63 0.02 -6.43
N ILE A 242 63.11 0.83 -7.37
CA ILE A 242 63.75 0.38 -8.61
C ILE A 242 65.03 1.17 -8.88
N ASP A 243 65.93 0.58 -9.68
CA ASP A 243 67.11 1.27 -10.21
C ASP A 243 66.68 2.44 -11.11
N ALA A 244 67.45 3.55 -11.09
CA ALA A 244 67.16 4.74 -11.88
C ALA A 244 67.06 4.48 -13.40
N LYS A 245 67.68 3.40 -13.91
CA LYS A 245 67.64 3.00 -15.33
C LYS A 245 66.42 2.16 -15.69
N ASP A 246 65.74 1.59 -14.71
CA ASP A 246 64.55 0.78 -14.92
C ASP A 246 63.28 1.66 -14.83
N ASP A 247 62.27 1.31 -15.63
CA ASP A 247 60.98 1.99 -15.62
C ASP A 247 59.86 1.00 -15.34
N VAL A 248 59.07 1.30 -14.31
CA VAL A 248 57.87 0.54 -13.96
C VAL A 248 56.68 1.46 -14.11
N GLN A 249 56.01 1.34 -15.25
CA GLN A 249 54.74 2.04 -15.47
C GLN A 249 53.60 1.22 -14.90
N VAL A 250 52.80 1.85 -14.05
CA VAL A 250 51.46 1.35 -13.78
C VAL A 250 50.69 1.51 -15.09
N LEU A 251 50.38 0.39 -15.76
CA LEU A 251 49.43 0.32 -16.87
C LEU A 251 48.00 0.56 -16.35
N GLY A 252 47.81 1.67 -15.65
CA GLY A 252 46.54 2.13 -15.13
C GLY A 252 46.02 3.19 -16.08
N THR A 253 44.77 3.04 -16.51
CA THR A 253 44.07 4.01 -17.35
C THR A 253 43.98 5.35 -16.63
N THR A 254 44.93 6.24 -16.91
CA THR A 254 45.07 7.60 -16.37
C THR A 254 43.88 8.53 -16.67
N GLY A 255 42.85 8.04 -17.38
CA GLY A 255 41.59 8.75 -17.66
C GLY A 255 40.33 8.22 -16.94
N ALA A 256 40.41 7.13 -16.15
CA ALA A 256 39.23 6.51 -15.52
C ALA A 256 39.03 6.87 -14.02
N SER A 257 39.98 7.60 -13.41
CA SER A 257 39.98 7.90 -11.98
C SER A 257 38.88 8.86 -11.53
N GLY A 258 38.36 9.72 -12.43
CA GLY A 258 37.28 10.66 -12.09
C GLY A 258 35.86 10.09 -12.25
N THR A 259 35.66 9.09 -13.10
CA THR A 259 34.32 8.57 -13.47
C THR A 259 34.00 7.19 -12.88
N ALA A 260 34.99 6.47 -12.35
CA ALA A 260 34.77 5.14 -11.78
C ALA A 260 33.87 5.17 -10.53
N GLY A 261 34.03 6.18 -9.66
CA GLY A 261 33.18 6.34 -8.48
C GLY A 261 31.72 6.63 -8.83
N SER A 262 31.49 7.59 -9.74
CA SER A 262 30.14 7.92 -10.22
C SER A 262 29.50 6.78 -11.02
N ALA A 263 30.28 5.98 -11.75
CA ALA A 263 29.81 4.78 -12.43
C ALA A 263 29.34 3.70 -11.43
N PHE A 264 30.08 3.49 -10.33
CA PHE A 264 29.66 2.55 -9.29
C PHE A 264 28.41 3.03 -8.54
N GLU A 265 28.35 4.31 -8.19
CA GLU A 265 27.16 4.91 -7.58
C GLU A 265 25.94 4.76 -8.48
N THR A 266 26.08 5.07 -9.77
CA THR A 266 25.00 4.93 -10.77
C THR A 266 24.56 3.47 -10.90
N PHE A 267 25.52 2.54 -10.94
CA PHE A 267 25.24 1.10 -10.97
C PHE A 267 24.42 0.65 -9.75
N ASN A 268 24.86 1.01 -8.54
CA ASN A 268 24.16 0.64 -7.31
C ASN A 268 22.77 1.28 -7.22
N LYS A 269 22.65 2.57 -7.56
CA LYS A 269 21.35 3.28 -7.63
C LYS A 269 20.40 2.59 -8.61
N THR A 270 20.91 2.14 -9.75
CA THR A 270 20.13 1.45 -10.78
C THR A 270 19.63 0.08 -10.29
N LEU A 271 20.48 -0.68 -9.57
CA LEU A 271 20.09 -1.95 -8.96
C LEU A 271 19.02 -1.77 -7.89
N ALA A 272 19.19 -0.80 -6.97
CA ALA A 272 18.19 -0.49 -5.95
C ALA A 272 16.84 -0.09 -6.58
N GLN A 273 16.87 0.78 -7.59
CA GLN A 273 15.67 1.16 -8.35
C GLN A 273 15.00 -0.04 -9.06
N GLN A 274 15.78 -0.97 -9.61
CA GLN A 274 15.22 -2.20 -10.20
C GLN A 274 14.52 -3.07 -9.15
N ILE A 275 15.10 -3.22 -7.96
CA ILE A 275 14.49 -3.95 -6.84
C ILE A 275 13.14 -3.34 -6.49
N GLN A 276 13.11 -2.03 -6.21
CA GLN A 276 11.87 -1.31 -5.88
C GLN A 276 10.83 -1.45 -6.99
N LYS A 277 11.22 -1.27 -8.26
CA LYS A 277 10.31 -1.38 -9.40
C LYS A 277 9.70 -2.77 -9.54
N ILE A 278 10.46 -3.82 -9.27
CA ILE A 278 9.97 -5.21 -9.38
C ILE A 278 9.01 -5.53 -8.23
N VAL A 279 9.33 -5.13 -7.00
CA VAL A 279 8.52 -5.43 -5.80
C VAL A 279 7.31 -4.50 -5.73
N LEU A 280 7.53 -3.19 -5.67
CA LEU A 280 6.52 -2.15 -5.45
C LEU A 280 5.87 -1.66 -6.74
N GLY A 281 6.44 -1.95 -7.92
CA GLY A 281 5.93 -1.46 -9.22
C GLY A 281 6.41 -0.07 -9.61
N GLN A 282 7.08 0.63 -8.71
CA GLN A 282 7.57 2.00 -8.89
C GLN A 282 8.89 2.22 -8.17
N THR A 283 9.60 3.27 -8.57
CA THR A 283 10.79 3.76 -7.87
C THR A 283 10.39 5.00 -7.07
N LEU A 284 10.70 5.03 -5.78
CA LEU A 284 10.60 6.25 -4.97
C LEU A 284 11.75 7.17 -5.39
N THR A 285 11.55 7.94 -6.45
CA THR A 285 12.46 9.04 -6.78
C THR A 285 11.92 10.29 -6.10
N SER A 286 12.43 10.59 -4.91
CA SER A 286 12.24 11.89 -4.26
C SER A 286 12.85 13.06 -5.07
N GLN A 287 13.47 12.79 -6.22
CA GLN A 287 13.86 13.80 -7.21
C GLN A 287 12.64 14.19 -8.05
N SER A 288 11.75 14.97 -7.46
CA SER A 288 10.83 15.82 -8.20
C SER A 288 11.59 17.08 -8.62
N ASP A 289 11.88 17.22 -9.93
CA ASP A 289 12.23 18.51 -10.50
C ASP A 289 11.02 19.45 -10.40
N GLY A 290 10.97 20.22 -9.31
CA GLY A 290 10.40 21.57 -9.22
C GLY A 290 8.89 21.80 -9.27
N THR A 291 8.06 21.04 -10.00
CA THR A 291 6.73 21.58 -10.40
C THR A 291 5.54 20.60 -10.37
N SER A 292 5.70 19.33 -10.01
CA SER A 292 4.63 18.31 -10.19
C SER A 292 4.43 17.31 -9.04
N GLY A 293 4.81 17.66 -7.81
CA GLY A 293 4.80 16.74 -6.65
C GLY A 293 3.44 16.09 -6.33
N TYR A 294 2.33 16.81 -6.49
CA TYR A 294 0.99 16.28 -6.16
C TYR A 294 0.50 15.22 -7.16
N ALA A 295 0.62 15.49 -8.47
CA ALA A 295 0.22 14.55 -9.51
C ALA A 295 1.08 13.27 -9.47
N LEU A 296 2.38 13.42 -9.19
CA LEU A 296 3.29 12.30 -9.02
C LEU A 296 2.93 11.46 -7.78
N GLY A 297 2.61 12.10 -6.66
CA GLY A 297 2.13 11.43 -5.44
C GLY A 297 0.86 10.61 -5.66
N LYS A 298 -0.12 11.15 -6.41
CA LYS A 298 -1.35 10.42 -6.75
C LYS A 298 -1.10 9.18 -7.61
N VAL A 299 -0.19 9.28 -8.59
CA VAL A 299 0.21 8.10 -9.39
C VAL A 299 0.88 7.05 -8.50
N HIS A 300 1.72 7.48 -7.56
CA HIS A 300 2.39 6.57 -6.65
C HIS A 300 1.43 5.82 -5.72
N GLU A 301 0.42 6.52 -5.21
CA GLU A 301 -0.62 5.91 -4.38
C GLU A 301 -1.47 4.93 -5.19
N ASN A 302 -1.84 5.28 -6.43
CA ASN A 302 -2.60 4.39 -7.31
C ASN A 302 -1.86 3.08 -7.59
N VAL A 303 -0.56 3.14 -7.90
CA VAL A 303 0.25 1.93 -8.14
C VAL A 303 0.35 1.09 -6.86
N ARG A 304 0.52 1.72 -5.70
CA ARG A 304 0.52 1.03 -4.41
C ARG A 304 -0.82 0.34 -4.14
N ALA A 305 -1.93 1.02 -4.39
CA ALA A 305 -3.28 0.48 -4.24
C ALA A 305 -3.55 -0.68 -5.20
N ASP A 306 -3.11 -0.61 -6.46
CA ASP A 306 -3.24 -1.71 -7.44
C ASP A 306 -2.43 -2.94 -7.02
N LYS A 307 -1.23 -2.72 -6.49
CA LYS A 307 -0.39 -3.77 -5.91
C LYS A 307 -1.07 -4.41 -4.71
N LEU A 308 -1.62 -3.61 -3.81
CA LEU A 308 -2.36 -4.09 -2.64
C LEU A 308 -3.58 -4.92 -3.06
N LYS A 309 -4.38 -4.43 -4.00
CA LYS A 309 -5.53 -5.19 -4.57
C LYS A 309 -5.11 -6.53 -5.15
N SER A 310 -3.96 -6.59 -5.82
CA SER A 310 -3.41 -7.86 -6.33
C SER A 310 -2.99 -8.82 -5.21
N ASP A 311 -2.48 -8.31 -4.10
CA ASP A 311 -2.06 -9.11 -2.95
C ASP A 311 -3.27 -9.62 -2.17
N ILE A 312 -4.29 -8.78 -2.00
CA ILE A 312 -5.60 -9.17 -1.48
C ILE A 312 -6.16 -10.33 -2.31
N ARG A 313 -6.22 -10.19 -3.64
CA ARG A 313 -6.71 -11.26 -4.53
C ARG A 313 -5.97 -12.59 -4.39
N LEU A 314 -4.68 -12.56 -4.03
CA LEU A 314 -3.87 -13.74 -3.81
C LEU A 314 -4.18 -14.41 -2.47
N THR A 315 -4.40 -13.61 -1.42
CA THR A 315 -4.54 -14.08 -0.03
C THR A 315 -5.98 -14.40 0.36
N THR A 316 -6.98 -13.70 -0.19
CA THR A 316 -8.41 -13.92 0.09
C THR A 316 -8.85 -15.38 -0.04
N PRO A 317 -8.46 -16.17 -1.07
CA PRO A 317 -8.88 -17.56 -1.16
C PRO A 317 -8.37 -18.44 -0.01
N THR A 318 -7.20 -18.13 0.54
CA THR A 318 -6.62 -18.87 1.67
C THR A 318 -7.32 -18.50 2.97
N LEU A 319 -7.54 -17.20 3.20
CA LEU A 319 -8.31 -16.72 4.34
C LEU A 319 -9.75 -17.27 4.33
N GLN A 320 -10.39 -17.28 3.16
CA GLN A 320 -11.71 -17.88 2.97
C GLN A 320 -11.72 -19.38 3.24
N ALA A 321 -10.67 -20.12 2.84
CA ALA A 321 -10.58 -21.55 3.12
C ALA A 321 -10.48 -21.83 4.63
N VAL A 322 -9.74 -21.00 5.39
CA VAL A 322 -9.67 -21.10 6.85
C VAL A 322 -11.05 -20.86 7.48
N VAL A 323 -11.78 -19.81 7.04
CA VAL A 323 -13.14 -19.55 7.52
C VAL A 323 -14.09 -20.69 7.18
N ASN A 324 -14.05 -21.21 5.94
CA ASN A 324 -14.88 -22.34 5.54
C ASN A 324 -14.60 -23.58 6.40
N ALA A 325 -13.33 -23.83 6.75
CA ALA A 325 -12.95 -24.94 7.62
C ALA A 325 -13.54 -24.77 9.02
N LEU A 326 -13.47 -23.57 9.59
CA LEU A 326 -14.08 -23.25 10.90
C LEU A 326 -15.60 -23.37 10.87
N CYS A 327 -16.26 -22.85 9.83
CA CYS A 327 -17.71 -22.98 9.68
C CYS A 327 -18.12 -24.47 9.59
N TRP A 328 -17.41 -25.25 8.78
CA TRP A 328 -17.73 -26.66 8.58
C TRP A 328 -17.52 -27.49 9.86
N LEU A 329 -16.42 -27.28 10.59
CA LEU A 329 -16.12 -28.00 11.84
C LEU A 329 -17.16 -27.72 12.93
N ASN A 330 -17.75 -26.52 12.94
CA ASN A 330 -18.76 -26.10 13.90
C ASN A 330 -20.20 -26.25 13.41
N ASN A 331 -20.40 -26.72 12.18
CA ASN A 331 -21.70 -26.80 11.53
C ASN A 331 -22.42 -25.43 11.47
N TRP A 332 -21.67 -24.35 11.27
CA TRP A 332 -22.15 -22.99 11.08
C TRP A 332 -22.54 -22.73 9.62
N PRO A 333 -23.42 -21.74 9.35
CA PRO A 333 -23.71 -21.31 7.98
C PRO A 333 -22.45 -20.77 7.28
N GLU A 334 -22.50 -20.66 5.96
CA GLU A 334 -21.38 -20.12 5.18
C GLU A 334 -21.19 -18.62 5.44
N HIS A 335 -19.96 -18.23 5.76
CA HIS A 335 -19.55 -16.84 5.94
C HIS A 335 -18.45 -16.47 4.95
N LYS A 336 -18.53 -15.29 4.35
CA LYS A 336 -17.59 -14.77 3.37
C LYS A 336 -16.72 -13.68 3.97
N VAL A 337 -15.40 -13.79 3.77
CA VAL A 337 -14.45 -12.74 4.16
C VAL A 337 -14.20 -11.79 3.01
N ILE A 338 -14.29 -10.50 3.30
CA ILE A 338 -14.05 -9.42 2.34
C ILE A 338 -12.96 -8.52 2.90
N ILE A 339 -11.85 -8.39 2.16
CA ILE A 339 -10.68 -7.58 2.54
C ILE A 339 -10.63 -6.34 1.65
N GLY A 340 -10.43 -5.16 2.23
CA GLY A 340 -10.11 -3.93 1.51
C GLY A 340 -11.25 -3.27 0.75
N GLU A 341 -12.47 -3.78 0.87
CA GLU A 341 -13.65 -2.97 0.61
C GLU A 341 -13.94 -2.17 1.88
N GLU A 342 -13.54 -0.90 1.88
CA GLU A 342 -14.20 0.12 2.69
C GLU A 342 -15.72 -0.10 2.57
N ALA A 343 -16.45 -0.06 3.69
CA ALA A 343 -17.91 0.01 3.66
C ALA A 343 -18.28 1.03 2.59
N LYS A 344 -18.87 0.57 1.46
CA LYS A 344 -18.99 1.31 0.19
C LYS A 344 -18.86 2.81 0.48
N PRO A 345 -17.70 3.43 0.25
CA PRO A 345 -17.57 4.84 0.53
C PRO A 345 -18.72 5.50 -0.21
N LEU A 346 -19.47 6.38 0.46
CA LEU A 346 -20.51 7.16 -0.19
C LEU A 346 -19.82 7.80 -1.40
N ASN A 347 -20.06 7.24 -2.59
CA ASN A 347 -19.16 7.44 -3.72
C ASN A 347 -19.34 8.88 -4.16
N LYS A 348 -18.50 9.80 -3.65
CA LYS A 348 -18.76 11.24 -3.70
C LYS A 348 -18.96 11.70 -5.13
N GLU A 349 -18.16 11.17 -6.06
CA GLU A 349 -18.28 11.45 -7.49
C GLU A 349 -19.62 10.96 -8.07
N GLN A 350 -20.11 9.80 -7.61
CA GLN A 350 -21.39 9.25 -8.03
C GLN A 350 -22.57 10.03 -7.42
N ALA A 351 -22.47 10.40 -6.14
CA ALA A 351 -23.45 11.23 -5.46
C ALA A 351 -23.51 12.64 -6.06
N GLU A 352 -22.37 13.24 -6.40
CA GLU A 352 -22.25 14.52 -7.09
C GLU A 352 -22.86 14.44 -8.50
N ARG A 353 -22.53 13.39 -9.28
CA ARG A 353 -23.15 13.15 -10.59
C ARG A 353 -24.67 13.04 -10.48
N ASP A 354 -25.15 12.27 -9.52
CA ASP A 354 -26.58 12.02 -9.36
C ASP A 354 -27.30 13.29 -8.86
N ALA A 355 -26.65 14.12 -8.04
CA ALA A 355 -27.10 15.47 -7.69
C ALA A 355 -27.15 16.40 -8.92
N HIS A 356 -26.14 16.38 -9.80
CA HIS A 356 -26.15 17.13 -11.05
C HIS A 356 -27.26 16.67 -12.00
N LEU A 357 -27.49 15.35 -12.12
CA LEU A 357 -28.57 14.79 -12.92
C LEU A 357 -29.94 15.20 -12.37
N LYS A 358 -30.12 15.17 -11.03
CA LYS A 358 -31.35 15.65 -10.39
C LYS A 358 -31.57 17.13 -10.62
N ASN A 359 -30.53 17.94 -10.48
CA ASN A 359 -30.57 19.39 -10.77
C ASN A 359 -30.84 19.68 -12.24
N ALA A 360 -30.40 18.81 -13.16
CA ALA A 360 -30.71 18.88 -14.59
C ALA A 360 -32.12 18.37 -14.96
N GLY A 361 -32.89 17.86 -13.99
CA GLY A 361 -34.29 17.43 -14.15
C GLY A 361 -34.52 15.93 -14.23
N ALA A 362 -33.51 15.08 -14.00
CA ALA A 362 -33.69 13.63 -13.97
C ALA A 362 -34.38 13.18 -12.67
N ASN A 363 -35.37 12.31 -12.78
CA ASN A 363 -36.03 11.67 -11.63
C ASN A 363 -35.51 10.24 -11.47
N LEU A 364 -34.51 10.08 -10.59
CA LEU A 364 -33.95 8.78 -10.23
C LEU A 364 -34.94 8.00 -9.34
N THR A 365 -35.15 6.72 -9.63
CA THR A 365 -36.09 5.84 -8.90
C THR A 365 -35.41 5.15 -7.71
N ASN A 366 -36.19 4.64 -6.77
CA ASN A 366 -35.62 3.87 -5.64
C ASN A 366 -34.87 2.61 -6.15
N GLN A 367 -35.38 1.95 -7.19
CA GLN A 367 -34.71 0.82 -7.85
C GLN A 367 -33.33 1.20 -8.42
N TYR A 368 -33.16 2.44 -8.90
CA TYR A 368 -31.87 2.94 -9.35
C TYR A 368 -30.89 3.03 -8.17
N PHE A 369 -31.30 3.62 -7.06
CA PHE A 369 -30.45 3.72 -5.87
C PHE A 369 -30.11 2.36 -5.28
N MET A 370 -31.09 1.44 -5.23
CA MET A 370 -30.85 0.05 -4.80
C MET A 370 -29.84 -0.67 -5.68
N ARG A 371 -29.88 -0.48 -7.00
CA ARG A 371 -28.91 -1.12 -7.92
C ARG A 371 -27.52 -0.46 -7.86
N GLU A 372 -27.47 0.86 -7.96
CA GLU A 372 -26.22 1.60 -8.15
C GLU A 372 -25.45 1.84 -6.85
N TYR A 373 -26.15 1.91 -5.71
CA TYR A 373 -25.55 2.02 -4.38
C TYR A 373 -25.62 0.67 -3.64
N GLY A 374 -26.28 -0.34 -4.19
CA GLY A 374 -26.45 -1.68 -3.60
C GLY A 374 -27.10 -1.60 -2.21
N LEU A 375 -28.16 -0.80 -2.10
CA LEU A 375 -28.99 -0.64 -0.91
C LEU A 375 -30.01 -1.79 -0.84
N GLN A 376 -30.40 -2.16 0.37
CA GLN A 376 -31.39 -3.19 0.64
C GLN A 376 -32.82 -2.64 0.54
N GLU A 377 -33.79 -3.55 0.45
CA GLU A 377 -35.21 -3.20 0.39
C GLU A 377 -35.65 -2.62 1.74
N GLY A 378 -35.98 -1.32 1.76
CA GLY A 378 -36.28 -0.56 2.98
C GLY A 378 -35.34 0.61 3.27
N ASP A 379 -34.15 0.66 2.64
CA ASP A 379 -33.17 1.74 2.81
C ASP A 379 -33.58 3.06 2.13
N VAL A 380 -34.50 2.99 1.15
CA VAL A 380 -35.02 4.14 0.41
C VAL A 380 -36.54 4.11 0.48
N VAL A 381 -37.12 5.21 0.97
CA VAL A 381 -38.58 5.39 1.04
C VAL A 381 -39.03 6.22 -0.16
N ASP A 382 -40.20 5.90 -0.72
CA ASP A 382 -40.81 6.73 -1.74
C ASP A 382 -41.02 8.15 -1.22
N ALA A 383 -40.55 9.14 -1.99
CA ALA A 383 -40.79 10.54 -1.66
C ALA A 383 -42.31 10.77 -1.56
N PRO A 384 -42.81 11.42 -0.49
CA PRO A 384 -44.23 11.73 -0.39
C PRO A 384 -44.62 12.57 -1.60
N GLN A 385 -45.68 12.14 -2.31
CA GLN A 385 -46.27 12.95 -3.38
C GLN A 385 -46.77 14.24 -2.75
N ILE A 386 -45.99 15.32 -2.89
CA ILE A 386 -46.49 16.67 -2.63
C ILE A 386 -47.51 16.94 -3.73
N THR A 387 -48.77 16.66 -3.45
CA THR A 387 -49.87 17.16 -4.26
C THR A 387 -49.84 18.68 -4.16
N VAL A 388 -49.26 19.33 -5.17
CA VAL A 388 -49.32 20.78 -5.31
C VAL A 388 -50.82 21.13 -5.43
N PRO A 389 -51.45 21.82 -4.47
CA PRO A 389 -52.82 22.25 -4.65
C PRO A 389 -52.83 23.25 -5.80
N SER A 390 -53.47 22.88 -6.90
CA SER A 390 -53.72 23.76 -8.02
C SER A 390 -54.54 24.97 -7.56
N GLN A 391 -54.10 26.16 -7.97
CA GLN A 391 -54.80 27.45 -7.96
C GLN A 391 -54.91 28.16 -6.59
N PHE A 392 -53.92 29.03 -6.33
CA PHE A 392 -54.11 30.19 -5.48
C PHE A 392 -55.09 31.16 -6.18
N LYS A 393 -56.37 31.17 -5.78
CA LYS A 393 -57.33 32.20 -6.21
C LYS A 393 -57.09 33.47 -5.40
N ALA A 394 -56.99 34.57 -6.13
CA ALA A 394 -56.72 35.92 -5.65
C ALA A 394 -57.62 36.35 -4.48
N LEU A 395 -56.98 37.06 -3.54
CA LEU A 395 -57.48 37.80 -2.38
C LEU A 395 -58.93 38.32 -2.50
N PRO A 396 -59.77 38.17 -1.46
CA PRO A 396 -60.82 39.13 -1.19
C PRO A 396 -60.26 40.25 -0.31
N HIS A 397 -60.41 41.50 -0.76
CA HIS A 397 -60.14 42.70 0.04
C HIS A 397 -60.96 42.69 1.33
N ARG A 398 -60.29 42.56 2.48
CA ARG A 398 -60.83 42.97 3.77
C ARG A 398 -59.79 43.82 4.47
N ALA A 399 -60.15 45.07 4.74
CA ALA A 399 -59.35 46.00 5.51
C ALA A 399 -59.11 45.41 6.91
N PHE A 400 -57.84 45.23 7.27
CA PHE A 400 -57.44 44.79 8.60
C PHE A 400 -57.57 45.94 9.59
N SER A 401 -58.45 45.77 10.59
CA SER A 401 -58.42 46.52 11.83
C SER A 401 -57.46 45.84 12.80
N PHE A 402 -56.57 46.64 13.39
CA PHE A 402 -55.59 46.20 14.38
C PHE A 402 -56.27 46.06 15.75
N ALA A 403 -56.57 44.83 16.16
CA ALA A 403 -56.93 44.51 17.54
C ALA A 403 -56.29 43.18 17.93
N ALA A 404 -55.33 43.27 18.85
CA ALA A 404 -54.64 42.14 19.44
C ALA A 404 -55.62 41.22 20.17
N SER A 405 -55.64 39.94 19.81
CA SER A 405 -56.13 38.89 20.69
C SER A 405 -55.27 37.64 20.52
N THR A 406 -54.61 37.29 21.61
CA THR A 406 -53.82 36.08 21.81
C THR A 406 -54.70 34.85 21.62
N LYS A 407 -54.43 34.04 20.58
CA LYS A 407 -54.95 32.68 20.47
C LYS A 407 -53.95 31.71 21.10
N LYS A 408 -54.45 30.91 22.04
CA LYS A 408 -53.75 29.81 22.72
C LYS A 408 -53.29 28.77 21.70
N LEU A 409 -52.02 28.37 21.79
CA LEU A 409 -51.38 27.29 21.04
C LEU A 409 -51.85 25.91 21.55
N SER A 410 -51.74 24.87 20.72
CA SER A 410 -52.11 23.49 21.07
C SER A 410 -51.05 22.83 21.96
N PRO A 411 -51.38 21.73 22.68
CA PRO A 411 -50.45 21.04 23.57
C PRO A 411 -49.18 20.54 22.85
N GLU A 412 -49.29 20.15 21.58
CA GLU A 412 -48.13 19.69 20.80
C GLU A 412 -47.18 20.84 20.41
N GLN A 413 -47.64 22.09 20.43
CA GLN A 413 -46.79 23.26 20.17
C GLN A 413 -46.04 23.71 21.43
N GLN A 414 -46.54 23.38 22.63
CA GLN A 414 -45.85 23.67 23.89
C GLN A 414 -44.67 22.73 24.15
N GLU A 415 -44.74 21.45 23.76
CA GLU A 415 -43.61 20.52 23.89
C GLU A 415 -42.44 20.85 22.94
N VAL A 416 -42.74 21.41 21.76
CA VAL A 416 -41.70 21.84 20.80
C VAL A 416 -41.01 23.11 21.29
N GLU A 417 -41.71 24.00 22.00
CA GLU A 417 -41.11 25.20 22.60
C GLU A 417 -40.25 24.86 23.84
N GLU A 418 -40.66 23.91 24.70
CA GLU A 418 -39.90 23.49 25.90
C GLU A 418 -38.52 22.88 25.54
N LEU A 419 -38.39 22.28 24.35
CA LEU A 419 -37.14 21.75 23.82
C LEU A 419 -36.21 22.83 23.22
N THR A 420 -36.70 24.06 23.04
CA THR A 420 -35.93 25.17 22.45
C THR A 420 -35.49 26.24 23.46
N ASP A 421 -35.82 26.09 24.74
CA ASP A 421 -35.53 27.06 25.82
C ASP A 421 -34.03 27.27 26.14
N GLY A 422 -33.12 26.59 25.43
CA GLY A 422 -31.69 26.88 25.43
C GLY A 422 -31.25 28.02 24.51
N GLN A 423 -32.11 28.47 23.59
CA GLN A 423 -31.83 29.59 22.68
C GLN A 423 -32.85 30.69 22.92
N ARG A 424 -32.55 31.58 23.88
CA ARG A 424 -33.26 32.85 24.04
C ARG A 424 -33.33 33.54 22.67
N SER A 425 -34.54 33.90 22.25
CA SER A 425 -34.81 34.70 21.04
C SER A 425 -33.83 35.87 20.98
N ILE A 426 -33.05 35.95 19.90
CA ILE A 426 -32.16 37.08 19.64
C ILE A 426 -33.06 38.24 19.20
N ASP A 427 -33.20 39.25 20.06
CA ASP A 427 -33.92 40.48 19.69
C ASP A 427 -33.06 41.27 18.70
N LEU A 428 -33.47 41.22 17.43
CA LEU A 428 -32.82 41.95 16.34
C LEU A 428 -33.35 43.38 16.24
N LEU A 429 -32.48 44.32 15.84
CA LEU A 429 -32.86 45.70 15.56
C LEU A 429 -33.81 45.78 14.35
N ASP A 430 -34.82 46.65 14.44
CA ASP A 430 -35.68 46.93 13.29
C ASP A 430 -34.91 47.73 12.22
N GLN A 431 -35.33 47.59 10.97
CA GLN A 431 -34.62 48.11 9.80
C GLN A 431 -34.44 49.64 9.84
N LYS A 432 -35.35 50.36 10.52
CA LYS A 432 -35.21 51.81 10.75
C LYS A 432 -34.09 52.15 11.72
N GLN A 433 -33.96 51.38 12.80
CA GLN A 433 -32.91 51.57 13.80
C GLN A 433 -31.54 51.24 13.21
N VAL A 434 -31.44 50.22 12.37
CA VAL A 434 -30.23 49.88 11.62
C VAL A 434 -29.80 51.02 10.70
N ASN A 435 -30.74 51.61 9.96
CA ASN A 435 -30.43 52.72 9.06
C ASN A 435 -29.99 53.99 9.80
N GLU A 436 -30.63 54.33 10.93
CA GLU A 436 -30.19 55.45 11.79
C GLU A 436 -28.80 55.20 12.39
N LEU A 437 -28.51 53.96 12.79
CA LEU A 437 -27.21 53.56 13.31
C LEU A 437 -26.10 53.71 12.26
N ILE A 438 -26.36 53.32 11.01
CA ILE A 438 -25.42 53.45 9.90
C ILE A 438 -25.20 54.93 9.55
N GLN A 439 -26.25 55.74 9.49
CA GLN A 439 -26.12 57.17 9.16
C GLN A 439 -25.37 57.97 10.22
N SER A 440 -25.43 57.56 11.48
CA SER A 440 -24.74 58.22 12.60
C SER A 440 -23.30 57.71 12.81
N SER A 441 -22.83 56.76 12.00
CA SER A 441 -21.55 56.07 12.19
C SER A 441 -20.72 56.07 10.90
N GLU A 442 -19.61 56.81 10.88
CA GLU A 442 -18.74 56.91 9.70
C GLU A 442 -17.69 55.80 9.59
N THR A 443 -17.40 55.09 10.69
CA THR A 443 -16.45 53.96 10.71
C THR A 443 -17.03 52.73 11.41
N PRO A 444 -16.52 51.52 11.12
CA PRO A 444 -16.96 50.28 11.78
C PRO A 444 -16.82 50.33 13.31
N GLU A 445 -15.79 51.00 13.83
CA GLU A 445 -15.57 51.16 15.26
C GLU A 445 -16.61 52.12 15.89
N ALA A 446 -16.96 53.19 15.18
CA ALA A 446 -18.02 54.11 15.59
C ALA A 446 -19.39 53.42 15.59
N LEU A 447 -19.63 52.53 14.63
CA LEU A 447 -20.86 51.74 14.51
C LEU A 447 -21.02 50.77 15.67
N ALA A 448 -19.96 50.03 16.01
CA ALA A 448 -19.95 49.16 17.18
C ALA A 448 -20.17 49.93 18.49
N PHE A 449 -19.55 51.10 18.64
CA PHE A 449 -19.72 51.97 19.80
C PHE A 449 -21.15 52.50 19.94
N ASN A 450 -21.75 52.98 18.84
CA ASN A 450 -23.12 53.48 18.82
C ASN A 450 -24.13 52.35 19.07
N LEU A 451 -23.86 51.15 18.57
CA LEU A 451 -24.68 49.95 18.83
C LEU A 451 -24.67 49.58 20.31
N MET A 452 -23.50 49.65 20.94
CA MET A 452 -23.35 49.37 22.38
C MET A 452 -24.12 50.38 23.23
N ARG A 453 -24.17 51.65 22.82
CA ARG A 453 -24.95 52.70 23.48
C ARG A 453 -26.46 52.49 23.33
N LEU A 454 -26.90 51.94 22.19
CA LEU A 454 -28.30 51.67 21.90
C LEU A 454 -28.81 50.42 22.63
N MET A 455 -27.92 49.46 22.89
CA MET A 455 -28.25 48.19 23.57
C MET A 455 -27.31 47.88 24.76
N PRO A 456 -27.35 48.66 25.85
CA PRO A 456 -26.42 48.53 26.98
C PRO A 456 -26.58 47.24 27.81
N GLY A 457 -27.61 46.43 27.55
CA GLY A 457 -27.88 45.16 28.22
C GLY A 457 -27.90 43.93 27.31
N ALA A 458 -27.47 44.07 26.04
CA ALA A 458 -27.42 42.94 25.11
C ALA A 458 -26.40 41.89 25.56
N ASN A 459 -26.75 40.61 25.43
CA ASN A 459 -25.76 39.55 25.59
C ASN A 459 -24.82 39.52 24.38
N GLU A 460 -23.66 38.86 24.53
CA GLU A 460 -22.62 38.84 23.48
C GLU A 460 -23.18 38.38 22.13
N SER A 461 -23.97 37.30 22.10
CA SER A 461 -24.55 36.75 20.88
C SER A 461 -25.55 37.69 20.19
N GLN A 462 -26.36 38.44 20.96
CA GLN A 462 -27.31 39.44 20.43
C GLN A 462 -26.56 40.65 19.88
N PHE A 463 -25.47 41.04 20.53
CA PHE A 463 -24.63 42.13 20.05
C PHE A 463 -23.92 41.75 18.75
N THR A 464 -23.36 40.54 18.66
CA THR A 464 -22.68 40.08 17.43
C THR A 464 -23.64 40.01 16.26
N ALA A 465 -24.82 39.42 16.44
CA ALA A 465 -25.82 39.29 15.38
C ALA A 465 -26.31 40.65 14.85
N ASN A 466 -26.56 41.62 15.74
CA ASN A 466 -26.98 42.96 15.34
C ASN A 466 -25.83 43.77 14.70
N LEU A 467 -24.59 43.56 15.15
CA LEU A 467 -23.42 44.20 14.55
C LEU A 467 -23.16 43.69 13.12
N GLU A 468 -23.21 42.37 12.92
CA GLU A 468 -23.04 41.75 11.59
C GLU A 468 -24.12 42.20 10.62
N MET A 469 -25.37 42.24 11.08
CA MET A 469 -26.49 42.75 10.27
C MET A 469 -26.30 44.22 9.87
N ALA A 470 -25.84 45.06 10.81
CA ALA A 470 -25.61 46.47 10.54
C ALA A 470 -24.40 46.73 9.62
N LEU A 471 -23.32 45.95 9.76
CA LEU A 471 -22.16 46.01 8.86
C LEU A 471 -22.52 45.57 7.45
N TYR A 472 -23.26 44.46 7.32
CA TYR A 472 -23.73 43.99 6.02
C TYR A 472 -24.65 45.01 5.34
N ALA A 473 -25.59 45.60 6.09
CA ALA A 473 -26.46 46.65 5.56
C ALA A 473 -25.67 47.90 5.16
N ALA A 474 -24.63 48.27 5.91
CA ALA A 474 -23.73 49.39 5.56
C ALA A 474 -22.94 49.12 4.27
N ASP A 475 -22.41 47.90 4.10
CA ASP A 475 -21.69 47.51 2.89
C ASP A 475 -22.59 47.53 1.64
N VAL A 476 -23.81 47.01 1.77
CA VAL A 476 -24.80 47.02 0.68
C VAL A 476 -25.18 48.46 0.32
N LEU A 477 -25.45 49.31 1.32
CA LEU A 477 -25.75 50.73 1.09
C LEU A 477 -24.57 51.46 0.44
N GLY A 478 -23.34 51.22 0.92
CA GLY A 478 -22.12 51.79 0.37
C GLY A 478 -21.90 51.42 -1.10
N TYR A 479 -22.14 50.15 -1.45
CA TYR A 479 -22.04 49.67 -2.83
C TYR A 479 -23.10 50.32 -3.74
N VAL A 480 -24.34 50.46 -3.25
CA VAL A 480 -25.43 51.13 -3.98
C VAL A 480 -25.14 52.62 -4.18
N THR A 481 -24.66 53.32 -3.15
CA THR A 481 -24.31 54.75 -3.26
C THR A 481 -23.11 54.98 -4.18
N ALA A 482 -22.08 54.12 -4.13
CA ALA A 482 -20.91 54.21 -5.00
C ALA A 482 -21.24 53.92 -6.48
N SER A 483 -22.31 53.15 -6.74
CA SER A 483 -22.81 52.87 -8.09
C SER A 483 -23.72 53.98 -8.66
N GLY A 484 -24.23 54.88 -7.82
CA GLY A 484 -25.11 56.00 -8.22
C GLY A 484 -24.39 57.31 -8.58
N ASP A 485 -23.11 57.45 -8.23
CA ASP A 485 -22.26 58.63 -8.55
C ASP A 485 -21.38 58.40 -9.81
N LYS A 486 -21.89 57.63 -10.79
CA LYS A 486 -21.30 57.48 -12.14
C LYS A 486 -22.23 57.89 -13.25
#